data_AF-A0AAU9XMV7-F1
#
_entry.id   AF-A0AAU9XMV7-F1
#
_cell.length_a   1.000
_cell.length_b   1.000
_cell.length_c   1.000
_cell.angle_alpha   90.00
_cell.angle_beta   90.00
_cell.angle_gamma   90.00
#
_symmetry.space_group_name_H-M   'P 1'
#
loop_
_entity.id
_entity.type
_entity.pdbx_description
1 polymer ?
#
loop_
_entity_poly.entity_id
_entity_poly.type
_entity_poly.pdbx_seq_one_letter_code
_entity_poly.pdbx_strand_id
1 'polypeptide(L)'
;VWGGTAAELSLLISDIPTASRDSLKLRKVVCTQTSVVYVLPSPNDEVLLESHNRSYTVNDFDDFFRSYWLPARKKKLWKKIKIITYPLAEHSPQVTAHCLYGTRVPTVEKYHFKNGEFPDKQPTVTYGDGDGIVNKRSLEACNNWNQRKPSRQPLKTTQGIKTPVIIVPGSGGSQIEAKLDKPIAPSWFCSKKTSDYFTLWFQKSSLLPYAIHCWADNMRLIYDEKTNTVRNAPGVETRVPGFGDTSTIEHLDTTNLISYFKPMVDALVSWGYKRGFSVRAAPYDFRYGPESASEYFGKLKKLIEDTYLANGNKKITLMSHSLGCPYTLVFLNKQTQDWKDKYILQWIALAGVFGGVAEMINLFSAGVTLGIPHFLVDPIDVRGQQRTSTSNALMMPSPELWGAGEVLAKTPDRVYTVNDYEEFFRDVGFPLGIKLRKMVKDLIYPLAAHAPHVRLHCLYGTGVHTPASYLFGKGEFPDKQPEIIYGDGDGTVNRRSLEACGKFSQQQNYDVTLKGYDSVNHEGVLGDTNALNYIKGVLF
;
A
#
# COMPACT_ATOMS: atom_id res chain seq x y z
N VAL A 1 8.63 36.94 -8.56
CA VAL A 1 9.76 36.18 -9.13
C VAL A 1 9.27 35.64 -10.45
N TRP A 2 9.98 35.89 -11.55
CA TRP A 2 9.59 35.40 -12.87
C TRP A 2 10.17 33.97 -13.00
N GLY A 3 9.29 32.99 -13.17
CA GLY A 3 9.59 31.55 -13.20
C GLY A 3 10.13 31.00 -14.52
N GLY A 4 10.46 31.83 -15.52
CA GLY A 4 11.11 31.37 -16.75
C GLY A 4 10.21 30.54 -17.67
N THR A 5 8.88 30.69 -17.57
CA THR A 5 7.92 29.92 -18.36
C THR A 5 7.58 30.59 -19.69
N ALA A 6 7.05 29.83 -20.64
CA ALA A 6 6.49 30.36 -21.87
C ALA A 6 5.39 31.43 -21.60
N ALA A 7 4.54 31.24 -20.58
CA ALA A 7 3.55 32.25 -20.18
C ALA A 7 4.17 33.63 -19.87
N GLU A 8 5.36 33.66 -19.27
CA GLU A 8 6.07 34.88 -18.94
C GLU A 8 6.79 35.52 -20.14
N LEU A 9 7.24 34.73 -21.12
CA LEU A 9 7.66 35.22 -22.44
C LEU A 9 6.56 36.11 -23.06
N SER A 10 5.30 35.68 -22.96
CA SER A 10 4.18 36.40 -23.58
C SER A 10 3.97 37.80 -23.00
N LEU A 11 4.20 38.00 -21.69
CA LEU A 11 4.15 39.31 -21.02
C LEU A 11 5.28 40.26 -21.47
N LEU A 12 6.38 39.72 -22.00
CA LEU A 12 7.53 40.48 -22.50
C LEU A 12 7.47 40.72 -24.02
N ILE A 13 6.84 39.81 -24.75
CA ILE A 13 6.75 39.82 -26.22
C ILE A 13 5.57 40.67 -26.71
N SER A 14 4.57 40.93 -25.86
CA SER A 14 3.28 41.37 -26.38
C SER A 14 2.64 42.58 -25.71
N ASP A 15 2.16 43.48 -26.58
CA ASP A 15 0.90 44.21 -26.38
C ASP A 15 -0.30 43.29 -26.72
N ILE A 16 -0.26 41.97 -26.41
CA ILE A 16 -1.38 41.05 -26.68
C ILE A 16 -2.42 41.23 -25.56
N PRO A 17 -3.65 41.64 -25.90
CA PRO A 17 -4.70 41.92 -24.93
C PRO A 17 -5.38 40.61 -24.50
N THR A 18 -4.79 39.85 -23.57
CA THR A 18 -5.47 38.69 -22.96
C THR A 18 -5.32 38.56 -21.45
N ALA A 19 -4.42 39.30 -20.80
CA ALA A 19 -4.45 39.46 -19.34
C ALA A 19 -5.30 40.70 -19.00
N SER A 20 -6.45 40.50 -18.37
CA SER A 20 -7.25 41.62 -17.86
C SER A 20 -6.37 42.49 -16.96
N ARG A 21 -6.23 43.77 -17.34
CA ARG A 21 -5.47 44.78 -16.58
C ARG A 21 -5.99 44.97 -15.16
N ASP A 22 -7.14 44.40 -14.82
CA ASP A 22 -7.79 44.53 -13.52
C ASP A 22 -7.24 43.58 -12.45
N SER A 23 -6.50 42.52 -12.82
CA SER A 23 -6.00 41.51 -11.87
C SER A 23 -4.66 41.88 -11.20
N LEU A 24 -3.96 42.91 -11.68
CA LEU A 24 -2.67 43.33 -11.13
C LEU A 24 -2.68 44.83 -10.83
N LYS A 25 -3.14 45.19 -9.62
CA LYS A 25 -2.77 46.47 -8.98
C LYS A 25 -1.26 46.47 -8.69
N LEU A 26 -0.45 46.70 -9.72
CA LEU A 26 0.97 47.01 -9.61
C LEU A 26 1.12 48.37 -8.94
N ARG A 27 1.13 48.37 -7.59
CA ARG A 27 1.58 49.52 -6.81
C ARG A 27 3.05 49.76 -7.13
N LYS A 28 3.29 50.85 -7.88
CA LYS A 28 4.49 51.71 -7.89
C LYS A 28 5.79 50.98 -7.51
N VAL A 29 6.40 50.30 -8.47
CA VAL A 29 7.80 49.85 -8.35
C VAL A 29 8.66 51.11 -8.18
N VAL A 30 9.22 51.25 -6.98
CA VAL A 30 10.13 52.33 -6.62
C VAL A 30 11.30 52.33 -7.60
N CYS A 31 11.59 53.52 -8.12
CA CYS A 31 12.66 53.79 -9.06
C CYS A 31 14.01 53.63 -8.34
N THR A 32 14.56 52.42 -8.33
CA THR A 32 15.98 52.20 -8.01
C THR A 32 16.65 51.45 -9.15
N GLN A 33 17.89 51.82 -9.41
CA GLN A 33 18.68 51.45 -10.57
C GLN A 33 18.85 49.92 -10.67
N THR A 34 18.80 49.38 -11.89
CA THR A 34 18.94 47.95 -12.28
C THR A 34 17.70 47.08 -11.99
N SER A 35 16.89 46.83 -13.04
CA SER A 35 15.84 45.80 -13.00
C SER A 35 16.49 44.44 -13.22
N VAL A 36 16.64 43.64 -12.17
CA VAL A 36 17.15 42.25 -12.28
C VAL A 36 15.96 41.33 -12.56
N VAL A 37 16.01 40.60 -13.67
CA VAL A 37 15.03 39.54 -13.97
C VAL A 37 15.66 38.22 -13.55
N TYR A 38 15.07 37.63 -12.52
CA TYR A 38 15.43 36.31 -12.03
C TYR A 38 14.72 35.30 -12.93
N VAL A 39 15.46 34.36 -13.52
CA VAL A 39 14.90 33.25 -14.30
C VAL A 39 15.26 31.98 -13.54
N LEU A 40 14.24 31.27 -13.04
CA LEU A 40 14.42 29.97 -12.41
C LEU A 40 14.69 28.92 -13.51
N PRO A 41 15.57 27.93 -13.27
CA PRO A 41 16.09 27.11 -14.35
C PRO A 41 15.04 26.08 -14.81
N SER A 42 14.48 26.31 -16.00
CA SER A 42 14.20 25.18 -16.92
C SER A 42 15.54 24.53 -17.27
N PRO A 43 15.60 23.21 -17.54
CA PRO A 43 16.75 22.59 -18.18
C PRO A 43 17.26 23.45 -19.35
N ASN A 44 18.57 23.67 -19.40
CA ASN A 44 19.25 24.56 -20.36
C ASN A 44 18.89 24.31 -21.83
N ASP A 45 18.40 23.11 -22.14
CA ASP A 45 18.11 22.62 -23.48
C ASP A 45 16.60 22.53 -23.79
N GLU A 46 15.74 22.97 -22.86
CA GLU A 46 14.28 22.94 -23.05
C GLU A 46 13.83 24.02 -24.03
N VAL A 47 13.21 23.60 -25.13
CA VAL A 47 12.70 24.49 -26.17
C VAL A 47 11.38 25.12 -25.72
N LEU A 48 11.41 26.42 -25.43
CA LEU A 48 10.25 27.20 -24.98
C LEU A 48 9.47 27.80 -26.16
N LEU A 49 10.17 28.10 -27.24
CA LEU A 49 9.59 28.65 -28.47
C LEU A 49 10.22 27.97 -29.68
N GLU A 50 9.37 27.46 -30.56
CA GLU A 50 9.81 26.83 -31.80
C GLU A 50 9.30 27.62 -33.01
N SER A 51 10.24 27.98 -33.88
CA SER A 51 9.98 28.58 -35.17
C SER A 51 10.56 27.68 -36.26
N HIS A 52 10.10 27.85 -37.50
CA HIS A 52 10.56 27.03 -38.63
C HIS A 52 12.09 26.97 -38.81
N ASN A 53 12.82 28.02 -38.43
CA ASN A 53 14.27 28.12 -38.67
C ASN A 53 15.12 28.03 -37.39
N ARG A 54 14.51 28.03 -36.21
CA ARG A 54 15.22 28.01 -34.92
C ARG A 54 14.29 27.62 -33.78
N SER A 55 14.84 26.82 -32.88
CA SER A 55 14.29 26.55 -31.55
C SER A 55 15.01 27.44 -30.55
N TYR A 56 14.25 28.07 -29.64
CA TYR A 56 14.77 28.95 -28.60
C TYR A 56 14.60 28.29 -27.24
N THR A 57 15.70 28.14 -26.52
CA THR A 57 15.72 27.70 -25.13
C THR A 57 15.91 28.90 -24.19
N VAL A 58 15.98 28.63 -22.89
CA VAL A 58 16.34 29.63 -21.87
C VAL A 58 17.70 30.29 -22.17
N ASN A 59 18.65 29.59 -22.79
CA ASN A 59 19.95 30.17 -23.11
C ASN A 59 19.91 31.11 -24.31
N ASP A 60 18.92 30.95 -25.19
CA ASP A 60 18.75 31.81 -26.36
C ASP A 60 18.00 33.11 -26.03
N PHE A 61 17.63 33.37 -24.77
CA PHE A 61 16.87 34.57 -24.39
C PHE A 61 17.52 35.87 -24.85
N ASP A 62 18.84 35.97 -24.68
CA ASP A 62 19.60 37.16 -25.06
C ASP A 62 19.57 37.35 -26.60
N ASP A 63 19.69 36.28 -27.37
CA ASP A 63 19.59 36.28 -28.84
C ASP A 63 18.16 36.54 -29.33
N PHE A 64 17.18 35.94 -28.68
CA PHE A 64 15.75 36.10 -28.94
C PHE A 64 15.33 37.57 -28.77
N PHE A 65 15.72 38.22 -27.68
CA PHE A 65 15.37 39.63 -27.47
C PHE A 65 16.26 40.61 -28.26
N ARG A 66 17.48 40.22 -28.64
CA ARG A 66 18.35 41.01 -29.53
C ARG A 66 17.90 40.99 -30.98
N SER A 67 17.29 39.89 -31.42
CA SER A 67 16.80 39.71 -32.79
C SER A 67 15.53 40.51 -33.10
N TYR A 68 14.86 41.14 -32.11
CA TYR A 68 13.63 41.90 -32.31
C TYR A 68 13.66 43.40 -31.92
N TRP A 69 12.87 44.17 -32.68
CA TRP A 69 12.86 45.64 -32.78
C TRP A 69 12.31 46.34 -31.53
N LEU A 70 13.08 46.36 -30.46
CA LEU A 70 12.80 47.25 -29.33
C LEU A 70 13.15 48.71 -29.72
N PRO A 71 12.22 49.70 -29.60
CA PRO A 71 12.53 51.11 -29.75
C PRO A 71 13.76 51.48 -28.90
N ALA A 72 14.61 52.40 -29.35
CA ALA A 72 15.92 52.68 -28.73
C ALA A 72 15.86 52.92 -27.20
N ARG A 73 14.76 53.49 -26.69
CA ARG A 73 14.49 53.64 -25.25
C ARG A 73 14.32 52.31 -24.50
N LYS A 74 13.65 51.31 -25.09
CA LYS A 74 13.48 49.96 -24.51
C LYS A 74 14.78 49.14 -24.60
N LYS A 75 15.58 49.26 -25.69
CA LYS A 75 16.93 48.66 -25.76
C LYS A 75 17.85 49.10 -24.62
N LYS A 76 17.76 50.38 -24.21
CA LYS A 76 18.56 50.93 -23.09
C LYS A 76 18.10 50.41 -21.72
N LEU A 77 16.81 50.06 -21.57
CA LEU A 77 16.27 49.41 -20.38
C LEU A 77 16.73 47.95 -20.30
N TRP A 78 16.67 47.23 -21.43
CA TRP A 78 17.08 45.83 -21.54
C TRP A 78 18.58 45.60 -21.37
N LYS A 79 19.44 46.51 -21.85
CA LYS A 79 20.89 46.46 -21.54
C LYS A 79 21.20 46.57 -20.05
N LYS A 80 20.25 46.99 -19.22
CA LYS A 80 20.36 47.02 -17.75
C LYS A 80 19.75 45.80 -17.08
N ILE A 81 19.05 44.94 -17.83
CA ILE A 81 18.50 43.69 -17.31
C ILE A 81 19.62 42.67 -17.32
N LYS A 82 19.99 42.23 -16.12
CA LYS A 82 20.92 41.13 -15.92
C LYS A 82 20.08 39.87 -15.75
N ILE A 83 20.15 38.94 -16.70
CA ILE A 83 19.61 37.59 -16.52
C ILE A 83 20.58 36.88 -15.58
N ILE A 84 20.08 36.52 -14.41
CA ILE A 84 20.83 35.71 -13.46
C ILE A 84 20.12 34.37 -13.41
N THR A 85 20.75 33.34 -13.97
CA THR A 85 20.32 31.95 -13.83
C THR A 85 20.69 31.52 -12.42
N TYR A 86 19.69 31.27 -11.58
CA TYR A 86 19.90 30.81 -10.21
C TYR A 86 19.91 29.29 -10.20
N PRO A 87 21.04 28.62 -9.90
CA PRO A 87 21.02 27.19 -9.66
C PRO A 87 20.20 26.98 -8.38
N LEU A 88 18.96 26.53 -8.51
CA LEU A 88 18.06 26.28 -7.38
C LEU A 88 18.72 25.43 -6.29
N ALA A 89 19.60 24.52 -6.70
CA ALA A 89 20.35 23.64 -5.82
C ALA A 89 21.42 24.34 -4.96
N GLU A 90 21.91 25.54 -5.34
CA GLU A 90 22.96 26.26 -4.63
C GLU A 90 22.42 27.31 -3.65
N HIS A 91 21.13 27.65 -3.77
CA HIS A 91 20.46 28.69 -2.98
C HIS A 91 19.26 28.17 -2.18
N SER A 92 19.41 26.99 -1.56
CA SER A 92 18.42 26.49 -0.59
C SER A 92 18.29 27.48 0.59
N PRO A 93 17.06 27.81 1.05
CA PRO A 93 16.81 28.81 2.09
C PRO A 93 17.33 28.44 3.50
N GLN A 94 17.96 27.27 3.66
CA GLN A 94 18.57 26.78 4.91
C GLN A 94 17.59 26.67 6.09
N VAL A 95 16.29 26.70 5.81
CA VAL A 95 15.19 26.48 6.75
C VAL A 95 14.23 25.47 6.14
N THR A 96 13.39 24.84 6.98
CA THR A 96 12.34 23.95 6.50
C THR A 96 11.39 24.73 5.58
N ALA A 97 11.31 24.32 4.31
CA ALA A 97 10.44 24.93 3.32
C ALA A 97 9.33 23.95 2.95
N HIS A 98 8.07 24.40 3.08
CA HIS A 98 6.91 23.65 2.62
C HIS A 98 6.48 24.18 1.25
N CYS A 99 6.60 23.34 0.23
CA CYS A 99 6.16 23.65 -1.13
C CYS A 99 4.65 23.42 -1.26
N LEU A 100 3.89 24.50 -1.47
CA LEU A 100 2.46 24.46 -1.71
C LEU A 100 2.19 25.11 -3.07
N TYR A 101 1.57 24.37 -3.98
CA TYR A 101 1.27 24.85 -5.33
C TYR A 101 0.03 24.16 -5.91
N GLY A 102 -0.67 24.86 -6.80
CA GLY A 102 -1.80 24.32 -7.55
C GLY A 102 -1.31 23.37 -8.64
N THR A 103 -2.09 22.33 -8.94
CA THR A 103 -1.85 21.43 -10.08
C THR A 103 -3.19 21.14 -10.76
N ARG A 104 -3.13 20.48 -11.91
CA ARG A 104 -4.23 20.10 -12.81
C ARG A 104 -4.96 21.27 -13.45
N VAL A 105 -4.31 22.44 -13.51
CA VAL A 105 -4.79 23.59 -14.29
C VAL A 105 -4.02 23.63 -15.62
N PRO A 106 -4.71 23.63 -16.78
CA PRO A 106 -4.06 23.74 -18.07
C PRO A 106 -3.14 24.98 -18.12
N THR A 107 -1.84 24.75 -18.31
CA THR A 107 -0.81 25.79 -18.22
C THR A 107 0.09 25.75 -19.45
N VAL A 108 0.46 26.91 -19.99
CA VAL A 108 1.25 27.01 -21.21
C VAL A 108 2.68 26.46 -21.01
N GLU A 109 3.06 25.46 -21.80
CA GLU A 109 4.40 24.87 -21.80
C GLU A 109 5.25 25.35 -22.98
N LYS A 110 4.67 25.45 -24.18
CA LYS A 110 5.44 25.77 -25.39
C LYS A 110 4.60 26.53 -26.42
N TYR A 111 5.25 27.45 -27.15
CA TYR A 111 4.67 28.12 -28.32
C TYR A 111 5.26 27.59 -29.63
N HIS A 112 4.40 27.44 -30.63
CA HIS A 112 4.76 27.00 -31.97
C HIS A 112 4.28 28.03 -32.99
N PHE A 113 5.21 28.54 -33.79
CA PHE A 113 4.93 29.47 -34.88
C PHE A 113 5.16 28.78 -36.23
N LYS A 114 4.23 28.97 -37.18
CA LYS A 114 4.44 28.46 -38.55
C LYS A 114 5.44 29.36 -39.30
N ASN A 115 5.84 28.91 -40.48
CA ASN A 115 6.83 29.61 -41.29
C ASN A 115 6.36 31.04 -41.64
N GLY A 116 7.20 32.03 -41.36
CA GLY A 116 6.91 33.45 -41.59
C GLY A 116 5.91 34.10 -40.62
N GLU A 117 5.40 33.37 -39.62
CA GLU A 117 4.41 33.87 -38.66
C GLU A 117 5.02 34.49 -37.40
N PHE A 118 6.24 34.09 -37.06
CA PHE A 118 6.98 34.63 -35.93
C PHE A 118 7.61 36.00 -36.29
N PRO A 119 7.42 37.07 -35.50
CA PRO A 119 6.80 37.15 -34.17
C PRO A 119 5.36 37.70 -34.18
N ASP A 120 4.83 38.11 -35.32
CA ASP A 120 3.69 39.02 -35.43
C ASP A 120 2.32 38.33 -35.45
N LYS A 121 2.28 37.01 -35.63
CA LYS A 121 1.04 36.22 -35.66
C LYS A 121 0.90 35.40 -34.38
N GLN A 122 -0.35 35.09 -34.02
CA GLN A 122 -0.66 34.29 -32.84
C GLN A 122 -0.10 32.86 -33.00
N PRO A 123 0.73 32.37 -32.06
CA PRO A 123 1.22 31.00 -32.10
C PRO A 123 0.14 29.98 -31.71
N THR A 124 0.35 28.73 -32.12
CA THR A 124 -0.33 27.60 -31.48
C THR A 124 0.38 27.23 -30.18
N VAL A 125 -0.39 26.78 -29.17
CA VAL A 125 0.09 26.62 -27.80
C VAL A 125 -0.02 25.16 -27.35
N THR A 126 1.05 24.62 -26.78
CA THR A 126 1.00 23.36 -26.03
C THR A 126 0.72 23.65 -24.56
N TYR A 127 -0.31 23.00 -24.02
CA TYR A 127 -0.67 23.08 -22.61
C TYR A 127 -0.27 21.81 -21.88
N GLY A 128 0.27 21.96 -20.68
CA GLY A 128 0.52 20.88 -19.74
C GLY A 128 -0.04 21.20 -18.35
N ASP A 129 0.48 20.51 -17.34
CA ASP A 129 0.04 20.62 -15.94
C ASP A 129 0.70 21.83 -15.25
N GLY A 130 -0.03 22.52 -14.38
CA GLY A 130 0.44 23.67 -13.61
C GLY A 130 -0.69 24.35 -12.84
N ASP A 131 -0.51 25.64 -12.54
CA ASP A 131 -1.48 26.47 -11.81
C ASP A 131 -2.22 27.50 -12.71
N GLY A 132 -2.03 27.42 -14.02
CA GLY A 132 -2.56 28.34 -15.03
C GLY A 132 -1.57 29.40 -15.48
N ILE A 133 -0.44 29.55 -14.79
CA ILE A 133 0.63 30.53 -15.14
C ILE A 133 2.01 29.86 -15.11
N VAL A 134 2.30 29.08 -14.07
CA VAL A 134 3.57 28.42 -13.83
C VAL A 134 3.41 26.93 -14.07
N ASN A 135 4.22 26.35 -14.96
CA ASN A 135 4.17 24.91 -15.22
C ASN A 135 4.57 24.12 -13.96
N LYS A 136 4.05 22.90 -13.85
CA LYS A 136 4.23 22.02 -12.70
C LYS A 136 5.70 21.77 -12.37
N ARG A 137 6.56 21.59 -13.37
CA ARG A 137 8.00 21.36 -13.16
C ARG A 137 8.65 22.55 -12.42
N SER A 138 8.26 23.77 -12.75
CA SER A 138 8.75 24.98 -12.08
C SER A 138 8.16 25.15 -10.67
N LEU A 139 6.88 24.78 -10.48
CA LEU A 139 6.24 24.74 -9.16
C LEU A 139 6.89 23.70 -8.22
N GLU A 140 7.30 22.56 -8.77
CA GLU A 140 7.98 21.47 -8.07
C GLU A 140 9.44 21.79 -7.74
N ALA A 141 10.01 22.87 -8.29
CA ALA A 141 11.43 23.10 -8.22
C ALA A 141 11.95 23.37 -6.79
N CYS A 142 11.08 23.87 -5.89
CA CYS A 142 11.42 24.02 -4.47
C CYS A 142 11.52 22.67 -3.72
N ASN A 143 11.00 21.57 -4.27
CA ASN A 143 11.23 20.24 -3.72
C ASN A 143 12.72 19.86 -3.76
N ASN A 144 13.50 20.49 -4.64
CA ASN A 144 14.95 20.30 -4.72
C ASN A 144 15.71 20.97 -3.56
N TRP A 145 15.13 21.95 -2.87
CA TRP A 145 15.75 22.58 -1.70
C TRP A 145 15.84 21.65 -0.49
N ASN A 146 15.00 20.63 -0.44
CA ASN A 146 15.05 19.59 0.57
C ASN A 146 16.23 18.61 0.37
N GLN A 147 17.01 18.74 -0.72
CA GLN A 147 18.10 17.82 -1.07
C GLN A 147 19.51 18.34 -0.72
N ARG A 148 19.72 19.62 -0.36
CA ARG A 148 21.07 20.19 -0.09
C ARG A 148 21.11 21.08 1.16
N LYS A 149 21.56 20.51 2.29
CA LYS A 149 22.18 21.25 3.42
C LYS A 149 23.69 21.39 3.16
N PRO A 150 24.34 22.54 3.45
CA PRO A 150 25.76 22.76 3.22
C PRO A 150 26.63 22.06 4.26
N SER A 151 27.78 21.59 3.80
CA SER A 151 28.77 20.79 4.51
C SER A 151 29.47 21.55 5.64
N ARG A 152 29.18 21.19 6.89
CA ARG A 152 30.27 20.90 7.83
C ARG A 152 30.85 19.55 7.41
N GLN A 153 32.17 19.38 7.44
CA GLN A 153 32.82 18.11 7.09
C GLN A 153 31.99 16.94 7.64
N PRO A 154 31.42 16.09 6.79
CA PRO A 154 30.63 14.99 7.27
C PRO A 154 31.64 13.96 7.80
N LEU A 155 31.69 13.79 9.11
CA LEU A 155 31.50 12.43 9.61
C LEU A 155 30.31 11.89 8.81
N LYS A 156 30.52 10.87 7.98
CA LYS A 156 29.45 10.17 7.26
C LYS A 156 28.37 9.76 8.27
N THR A 157 27.41 10.63 8.54
CA THR A 157 26.11 10.23 9.05
C THR A 157 25.28 10.00 7.81
N THR A 158 25.47 8.81 7.21
CA THR A 158 24.32 8.09 6.66
C THR A 158 23.16 8.35 7.59
N GLN A 159 22.04 8.90 7.11
CA GLN A 159 20.80 8.88 7.88
C GLN A 159 20.56 7.40 8.16
N GLY A 160 20.96 6.97 9.36
CA GLY A 160 21.11 5.55 9.65
C GLY A 160 19.71 4.98 9.79
N ILE A 161 19.54 3.73 9.38
CA ILE A 161 18.33 2.96 9.69
C ILE A 161 17.98 3.18 11.16
N LYS A 162 16.83 3.84 11.44
CA LYS A 162 16.42 4.18 12.81
C LYS A 162 16.00 2.93 13.59
N THR A 163 15.51 1.93 12.88
CA THR A 163 14.77 0.81 13.45
C THR A 163 14.87 -0.44 12.57
N PRO A 164 15.17 -1.62 13.14
CA PRO A 164 15.03 -2.89 12.44
C PRO A 164 13.55 -3.19 12.18
N VAL A 165 13.26 -4.00 11.16
CA VAL A 165 11.90 -4.37 10.77
C VAL A 165 11.68 -5.87 10.97
N ILE A 166 10.56 -6.22 11.62
CA ILE A 166 10.06 -7.60 11.65
C ILE A 166 8.72 -7.67 10.93
N ILE A 167 8.65 -8.54 9.93
CA ILE A 167 7.49 -8.71 9.04
C ILE A 167 6.60 -9.86 9.54
N VAL A 168 5.29 -9.62 9.64
CA VAL A 168 4.26 -10.64 9.93
C VAL A 168 3.35 -10.75 8.69
N PRO A 169 3.41 -11.88 7.95
CA PRO A 169 2.69 -12.02 6.68
C PRO A 169 1.18 -12.19 6.86
N GLY A 170 0.44 -12.24 5.75
CA GLY A 170 -1.02 -12.36 5.69
C GLY A 170 -1.49 -13.80 5.46
N SER A 171 -2.78 -13.95 5.14
CA SER A 171 -3.36 -15.25 4.79
C SER A 171 -2.72 -15.78 3.51
N GLY A 172 -2.35 -17.06 3.47
CA GLY A 172 -1.57 -17.64 2.36
C GLY A 172 -0.12 -17.14 2.28
N GLY A 173 0.30 -16.19 3.11
CA GLY A 173 1.56 -15.48 2.99
C GLY A 173 2.80 -16.17 3.60
N SER A 174 2.64 -17.41 4.07
CA SER A 174 3.71 -18.23 4.64
C SER A 174 3.72 -19.59 3.95
N GLN A 175 4.89 -20.10 3.61
CA GLN A 175 5.00 -21.50 3.19
C GLN A 175 4.59 -22.43 4.35
N ILE A 176 3.97 -23.57 4.02
CA ILE A 176 3.64 -24.64 4.97
C ILE A 176 4.21 -25.94 4.43
N GLU A 177 4.91 -26.68 5.27
CA GLU A 177 5.36 -28.03 5.00
C GLU A 177 4.52 -29.03 5.79
N ALA A 178 4.34 -30.24 5.26
CA ALA A 178 3.62 -31.30 5.93
C ALA A 178 4.35 -32.64 5.87
N LYS A 179 4.07 -33.50 6.85
CA LYS A 179 4.47 -34.91 6.88
C LYS A 179 3.26 -35.78 7.15
N LEU A 180 3.13 -36.89 6.42
CA LEU A 180 1.93 -37.73 6.44
C LEU A 180 2.20 -39.10 7.08
N ASP A 181 1.25 -39.54 7.90
CA ASP A 181 1.03 -40.91 8.38
C ASP A 181 -0.47 -41.14 8.60
N LYS A 182 -1.25 -40.97 7.53
CA LYS A 182 -2.71 -40.94 7.53
C LYS A 182 -3.30 -42.35 7.60
N PRO A 183 -4.34 -42.58 8.43
CA PRO A 183 -5.03 -43.87 8.45
C PRO A 183 -5.80 -44.13 7.13
N ILE A 184 -6.38 -43.07 6.57
CA ILE A 184 -7.25 -43.11 5.38
C ILE A 184 -6.85 -41.95 4.45
N ALA A 185 -6.98 -42.17 3.15
CA ALA A 185 -6.81 -41.16 2.13
C ALA A 185 -8.12 -41.08 1.30
N PRO A 186 -8.46 -39.90 0.75
CA PRO A 186 -9.73 -39.70 0.05
C PRO A 186 -9.81 -40.46 -1.28
N SER A 187 -8.67 -40.86 -1.85
CA SER A 187 -8.59 -41.64 -3.09
C SER A 187 -7.28 -42.43 -3.16
N TRP A 188 -7.21 -43.42 -4.04
CA TRP A 188 -6.06 -44.34 -4.17
C TRP A 188 -4.75 -43.66 -4.58
N PHE A 189 -4.83 -42.53 -5.27
CA PHE A 189 -3.67 -41.73 -5.71
C PHE A 189 -3.19 -40.71 -4.66
N CYS A 190 -3.90 -40.54 -3.54
CA CYS A 190 -3.47 -39.65 -2.47
C CYS A 190 -2.55 -40.39 -1.50
N SER A 191 -1.35 -39.84 -1.30
CA SER A 191 -0.35 -40.40 -0.38
C SER A 191 -0.87 -40.47 1.05
N LYS A 192 -0.78 -41.65 1.66
CA LYS A 192 -1.05 -41.83 3.10
C LYS A 192 0.17 -41.52 3.96
N LYS A 193 1.37 -41.80 3.46
CA LYS A 193 2.61 -41.70 4.21
C LYS A 193 3.69 -41.00 3.41
N THR A 194 4.49 -40.17 4.07
CA THR A 194 5.72 -39.58 3.51
C THR A 194 6.91 -39.88 4.43
N SER A 195 8.10 -40.07 3.85
CA SER A 195 9.32 -40.31 4.63
C SER A 195 9.78 -39.05 5.36
N ASP A 196 9.62 -37.90 4.71
CA ASP A 196 9.99 -36.59 5.22
C ASP A 196 8.89 -35.55 4.94
N TYR A 197 9.13 -34.32 5.40
CA TYR A 197 8.33 -33.15 5.10
C TYR A 197 8.37 -32.80 3.61
N PHE A 198 7.23 -32.38 3.07
CA PHE A 198 7.10 -31.82 1.72
C PHE A 198 6.36 -30.49 1.78
N THR A 199 6.55 -29.62 0.78
CA THR A 199 5.82 -28.35 0.68
C THR A 199 4.33 -28.60 0.45
N LEU A 200 3.51 -28.30 1.45
CA LEU A 200 2.04 -28.35 1.37
C LEU A 200 1.46 -27.05 0.77
N TRP A 201 2.10 -25.91 1.04
CA TRP A 201 1.70 -24.61 0.52
C TRP A 201 2.93 -23.71 0.28
N PHE A 202 3.10 -23.08 -0.89
CA PHE A 202 2.36 -23.29 -2.13
C PHE A 202 3.07 -24.32 -3.02
N GLN A 203 2.35 -25.36 -3.46
CA GLN A 203 2.85 -26.36 -4.40
C GLN A 203 1.97 -26.43 -5.64
N LYS A 204 2.52 -26.09 -6.82
CA LYS A 204 1.75 -26.02 -8.09
C LYS A 204 1.11 -27.34 -8.49
N SER A 205 1.80 -28.46 -8.25
CA SER A 205 1.26 -29.79 -8.55
C SER A 205 0.00 -30.11 -7.75
N SER A 206 -0.23 -29.43 -6.62
CA SER A 206 -1.47 -29.56 -5.83
C SER A 206 -2.68 -28.94 -6.52
N LEU A 207 -2.49 -28.09 -7.54
CA LEU A 207 -3.59 -27.49 -8.32
C LEU A 207 -4.06 -28.37 -9.49
N LEU A 208 -3.37 -29.49 -9.75
CA LEU A 208 -3.79 -30.40 -10.82
C LEU A 208 -5.13 -31.05 -10.46
N PRO A 209 -5.96 -31.39 -11.47
CA PRO A 209 -7.18 -32.15 -11.25
C PRO A 209 -6.92 -33.37 -10.37
N TYR A 210 -7.82 -33.64 -9.44
CA TYR A 210 -7.73 -34.68 -8.41
C TYR A 210 -6.68 -34.45 -7.30
N ALA A 211 -5.51 -33.89 -7.61
CA ALA A 211 -4.48 -33.57 -6.61
C ALA A 211 -4.98 -32.53 -5.59
N ILE A 212 -5.87 -31.62 -6.03
CA ILE A 212 -6.49 -30.62 -5.17
C ILE A 212 -7.31 -31.25 -4.03
N HIS A 213 -7.95 -32.41 -4.24
CA HIS A 213 -8.67 -33.12 -3.18
C HIS A 213 -7.71 -33.74 -2.15
N CYS A 214 -6.57 -34.27 -2.60
CA CYS A 214 -5.52 -34.75 -1.69
C CYS A 214 -4.98 -33.59 -0.84
N TRP A 215 -4.73 -32.44 -1.48
CA TRP A 215 -4.28 -31.22 -0.80
C TRP A 215 -5.31 -30.74 0.21
N ALA A 216 -6.60 -30.64 -0.17
CA ALA A 216 -7.67 -30.19 0.72
C ALA A 216 -7.81 -31.09 1.96
N ASP A 217 -7.71 -32.41 1.79
CA ASP A 217 -7.75 -33.36 2.92
C ASP A 217 -6.51 -33.30 3.83
N ASN A 218 -5.35 -32.89 3.30
CA ASN A 218 -4.15 -32.67 4.10
C ASN A 218 -4.15 -31.31 4.81
N MET A 219 -4.71 -30.28 4.16
CA MET A 219 -4.66 -28.89 4.62
C MET A 219 -5.80 -28.56 5.60
N ARG A 220 -6.90 -29.33 5.63
CA ARG A 220 -8.03 -29.09 6.55
C ARG A 220 -7.66 -29.22 8.02
N LEU A 221 -8.36 -28.46 8.85
CA LEU A 221 -8.32 -28.56 10.30
C LEU A 221 -9.51 -29.36 10.83
N ILE A 222 -9.32 -29.94 12.01
CA ILE A 222 -10.34 -30.62 12.81
C ILE A 222 -10.58 -29.84 14.07
N TYR A 223 -11.84 -29.49 14.32
CA TYR A 223 -12.29 -28.96 15.59
C TYR A 223 -12.50 -30.09 16.59
N ASP A 224 -11.95 -29.93 17.79
CA ASP A 224 -12.13 -30.84 18.92
C ASP A 224 -13.09 -30.22 19.93
N GLU A 225 -14.28 -30.81 20.05
CA GLU A 225 -15.33 -30.26 20.91
C GLU A 225 -15.00 -30.34 22.39
N LYS A 226 -14.15 -31.29 22.80
CA LYS A 226 -13.82 -31.50 24.22
C LYS A 226 -12.86 -30.43 24.71
N THR A 227 -11.88 -30.07 23.90
CA THR A 227 -10.85 -29.10 24.25
C THR A 227 -11.20 -27.69 23.75
N ASN A 228 -12.20 -27.55 22.88
CA ASN A 228 -12.54 -26.30 22.19
C ASN A 228 -11.31 -25.72 21.46
N THR A 229 -10.57 -26.60 20.75
CA THR A 229 -9.39 -26.24 19.96
C THR A 229 -9.49 -26.81 18.56
N VAL A 230 -8.66 -26.30 17.65
CA VAL A 230 -8.48 -26.87 16.31
C VAL A 230 -7.11 -27.51 16.20
N ARG A 231 -7.01 -28.56 15.39
CA ARG A 231 -5.76 -29.30 15.12
C ARG A 231 -5.71 -29.78 13.68
N ASN A 232 -4.56 -30.24 13.23
CA ASN A 232 -4.40 -30.85 11.91
C ASN A 232 -5.30 -32.10 11.74
N ALA A 233 -5.56 -32.45 10.48
CA ALA A 233 -6.19 -33.71 10.11
C ALA A 233 -5.42 -34.93 10.69
N PRO A 234 -6.10 -36.05 10.99
CA PRO A 234 -5.45 -37.24 11.54
C PRO A 234 -4.29 -37.73 10.67
N GLY A 235 -3.12 -37.92 11.30
CA GLY A 235 -1.91 -38.35 10.61
C GLY A 235 -1.26 -37.26 9.75
N VAL A 236 -1.59 -35.98 9.96
CA VAL A 236 -0.93 -34.85 9.30
C VAL A 236 -0.20 -34.00 10.33
N GLU A 237 1.11 -33.88 10.16
CA GLU A 237 1.95 -32.94 10.89
C GLU A 237 2.27 -31.77 9.97
N THR A 238 2.25 -30.53 10.49
CA THR A 238 2.61 -29.34 9.71
C THR A 238 3.66 -28.52 10.42
N ARG A 239 4.52 -27.85 9.64
CA ARG A 239 5.47 -26.86 10.14
C ARG A 239 5.60 -25.69 9.17
N VAL A 240 6.06 -24.57 9.69
CA VAL A 240 6.26 -23.33 8.92
C VAL A 240 7.76 -23.02 8.87
N PRO A 241 8.41 -23.12 7.70
CA PRO A 241 9.83 -22.86 7.56
C PRO A 241 10.15 -21.35 7.50
N GLY A 242 11.44 -21.03 7.69
CA GLY A 242 11.98 -19.68 7.47
C GLY A 242 11.73 -18.68 8.60
N PHE A 243 11.39 -19.13 9.81
CA PHE A 243 11.19 -18.22 10.94
C PHE A 243 12.46 -17.42 11.27
N GLY A 244 12.36 -16.10 11.22
CA GLY A 244 13.46 -15.16 11.43
C GLY A 244 14.25 -14.78 10.17
N ASP A 245 13.94 -15.40 9.03
CA ASP A 245 14.45 -15.07 7.70
C ASP A 245 13.30 -14.53 6.82
N THR A 246 13.59 -13.94 5.65
CA THR A 246 12.55 -13.39 4.74
C THR A 246 12.24 -14.29 3.54
N SER A 247 13.10 -15.26 3.20
CA SER A 247 12.99 -16.04 1.95
C SER A 247 11.63 -16.72 1.75
N THR A 248 11.05 -17.29 2.81
CA THR A 248 9.78 -18.05 2.75
C THR A 248 8.51 -17.18 2.70
N ILE A 249 8.66 -15.86 2.83
CA ILE A 249 7.55 -14.89 2.63
C ILE A 249 7.75 -14.02 1.38
N GLU A 250 8.99 -13.95 0.86
CA GLU A 250 9.29 -13.23 -0.38
C GLU A 250 8.66 -13.93 -1.60
N HIS A 251 8.70 -15.26 -1.59
CA HIS A 251 8.05 -16.13 -2.56
C HIS A 251 7.20 -17.21 -1.85
N LEU A 252 5.98 -17.44 -2.34
CA LEU A 252 5.06 -18.43 -1.75
C LEU A 252 5.34 -19.85 -2.24
N ASP A 253 6.04 -20.01 -3.35
CA ASP A 253 6.42 -21.28 -3.95
C ASP A 253 7.93 -21.50 -3.92
N THR A 254 8.35 -22.77 -3.96
CA THR A 254 9.77 -23.15 -3.98
C THR A 254 10.46 -22.88 -5.32
N THR A 255 9.70 -22.55 -6.37
CA THR A 255 10.24 -22.17 -7.69
C THR A 255 10.38 -20.67 -7.89
N ASN A 256 10.10 -19.85 -6.86
CA ASN A 256 10.21 -18.38 -6.88
C ASN A 256 9.36 -17.67 -7.94
N LEU A 257 8.24 -18.25 -8.35
CA LEU A 257 7.37 -17.72 -9.41
C LEU A 257 6.23 -16.86 -8.87
N ILE A 258 5.80 -17.08 -7.62
CA ILE A 258 4.71 -16.35 -6.96
C ILE A 258 5.34 -15.42 -5.93
N SER A 259 5.54 -14.18 -6.33
CA SER A 259 6.10 -13.12 -5.49
C SER A 259 5.06 -12.55 -4.54
N TYR A 260 5.43 -12.35 -3.27
CA TYR A 260 4.56 -11.75 -2.25
C TYR A 260 5.25 -10.57 -1.55
N PHE A 261 6.07 -10.80 -0.51
CA PHE A 261 6.79 -9.70 0.17
C PHE A 261 8.08 -9.24 -0.53
N LYS A 262 8.49 -9.91 -1.60
CA LYS A 262 9.74 -9.59 -2.30
C LYS A 262 9.87 -8.12 -2.70
N PRO A 263 8.86 -7.43 -3.27
CA PRO A 263 8.98 -6.02 -3.61
C PRO A 263 9.33 -5.14 -2.40
N MET A 264 8.67 -5.39 -1.26
CA MET A 264 8.92 -4.68 0.00
C MET A 264 10.32 -4.98 0.56
N VAL A 265 10.72 -6.26 0.58
CA VAL A 265 12.03 -6.67 1.12
C VAL A 265 13.17 -6.16 0.24
N ASP A 266 13.02 -6.20 -1.09
CA ASP A 266 13.98 -5.63 -2.03
C ASP A 266 14.12 -4.11 -1.83
N ALA A 267 13.01 -3.39 -1.63
CA ALA A 267 13.04 -1.97 -1.30
C ALA A 267 13.80 -1.70 0.01
N LEU A 268 13.49 -2.42 1.09
CA LEU A 268 14.20 -2.31 2.37
C LEU A 268 15.71 -2.56 2.20
N VAL A 269 16.09 -3.62 1.48
CA VAL A 269 17.50 -3.96 1.23
C VAL A 269 18.19 -2.89 0.39
N SER A 270 17.50 -2.32 -0.61
CA SER A 270 18.02 -1.18 -1.38
C SER A 270 18.28 0.07 -0.51
N TRP A 271 17.60 0.19 0.64
CA TRP A 271 17.81 1.25 1.62
C TRP A 271 18.88 0.91 2.66
N GLY A 272 19.50 -0.27 2.58
CA GLY A 272 20.60 -0.70 3.43
C GLY A 272 20.22 -1.72 4.51
N TYR A 273 18.98 -2.23 4.52
CA TYR A 273 18.62 -3.34 5.40
C TYR A 273 19.30 -4.65 4.98
N LYS A 274 19.48 -5.57 5.92
CA LYS A 274 20.06 -6.89 5.70
C LYS A 274 19.05 -7.98 6.10
N ARG A 275 18.70 -8.84 5.15
CA ARG A 275 17.86 -10.03 5.38
C ARG A 275 18.42 -10.88 6.52
N GLY A 276 17.54 -11.44 7.34
CA GLY A 276 17.91 -12.26 8.50
C GLY A 276 18.55 -11.49 9.66
N PHE A 277 18.79 -10.18 9.53
CA PHE A 277 19.49 -9.38 10.54
C PHE A 277 18.72 -8.12 10.93
N SER A 278 18.61 -7.13 10.03
CA SER A 278 17.88 -5.88 10.30
C SER A 278 16.50 -5.84 9.66
N VAL A 279 16.23 -6.71 8.69
CA VAL A 279 14.88 -7.09 8.24
C VAL A 279 14.72 -8.60 8.40
N ARG A 280 13.69 -9.03 9.12
CA ARG A 280 13.40 -10.44 9.44
C ARG A 280 11.90 -10.69 9.29
N ALA A 281 11.46 -11.93 9.14
CA ALA A 281 10.05 -12.26 9.14
C ALA A 281 9.67 -13.29 10.21
N ALA A 282 8.39 -13.28 10.57
CA ALA A 282 7.77 -14.22 11.48
C ALA A 282 6.60 -14.92 10.76
N PRO A 283 6.88 -15.84 9.81
CA PRO A 283 5.85 -16.65 9.18
C PRO A 283 5.15 -17.55 10.20
N TYR A 284 3.88 -17.87 9.94
CA TYR A 284 3.03 -18.66 10.81
C TYR A 284 2.02 -19.49 10.01
N ASP A 285 1.37 -20.43 10.69
CA ASP A 285 0.35 -21.28 10.06
C ASP A 285 -0.95 -20.49 9.97
N PHE A 286 -1.16 -19.86 8.82
CA PHE A 286 -2.27 -18.93 8.58
C PHE A 286 -3.66 -19.59 8.60
N ARG A 287 -3.75 -20.92 8.69
CA ARG A 287 -5.04 -21.62 8.83
C ARG A 287 -5.66 -21.42 10.21
N TYR A 288 -4.82 -21.24 11.22
CA TYR A 288 -5.23 -21.00 12.59
C TYR A 288 -5.48 -19.51 12.80
N GLY A 289 -6.34 -19.15 13.75
CA GLY A 289 -6.47 -17.79 14.24
C GLY A 289 -5.57 -17.53 15.46
N PRO A 290 -5.52 -16.28 15.95
CA PRO A 290 -4.70 -15.89 17.09
C PRO A 290 -5.00 -16.64 18.39
N GLU A 291 -6.17 -17.26 18.53
CA GLU A 291 -6.52 -18.11 19.68
C GLU A 291 -5.58 -19.31 19.84
N SER A 292 -5.01 -19.78 18.72
CA SER A 292 -4.12 -20.95 18.69
C SER A 292 -2.63 -20.54 18.63
N ALA A 293 -2.32 -19.24 18.73
CA ALA A 293 -0.99 -18.71 18.39
C ALA A 293 -0.02 -18.57 19.57
N SER A 294 -0.29 -19.18 20.74
CA SER A 294 0.53 -19.01 21.94
C SER A 294 2.02 -19.33 21.74
N GLU A 295 2.34 -20.46 21.09
CA GLU A 295 3.72 -20.83 20.78
C GLU A 295 4.37 -19.83 19.80
N TYR A 296 3.64 -19.47 18.74
CA TYR A 296 4.09 -18.48 17.76
C TYR A 296 4.37 -17.12 18.41
N PHE A 297 3.50 -16.65 19.32
CA PHE A 297 3.70 -15.40 20.05
C PHE A 297 4.93 -15.45 20.97
N GLY A 298 5.21 -16.59 21.59
CA GLY A 298 6.47 -16.81 22.30
C GLY A 298 7.70 -16.66 21.38
N LYS A 299 7.66 -17.29 20.20
CA LYS A 299 8.72 -17.18 19.19
C LYS A 299 8.86 -15.75 18.65
N LEU A 300 7.75 -15.05 18.37
CA LEU A 300 7.75 -13.67 17.89
C LEU A 300 8.32 -12.70 18.93
N LYS A 301 7.94 -12.86 20.20
CA LYS A 301 8.49 -12.08 21.30
C LYS A 301 10.02 -12.24 21.38
N LYS A 302 10.50 -13.49 21.34
CA LYS A 302 11.93 -13.79 21.33
C LYS A 302 12.63 -13.21 20.11
N LEU A 303 12.02 -13.31 18.92
CA LEU A 303 12.56 -12.73 17.69
C LEU A 303 12.75 -11.22 17.81
N ILE A 304 11.79 -10.52 18.40
CA ILE A 304 11.85 -9.07 18.65
C ILE A 304 13.00 -8.73 19.62
N GLU A 305 13.11 -9.46 20.72
CA GLU A 305 14.18 -9.27 21.71
C GLU A 305 15.57 -9.54 21.14
N ASP A 306 15.74 -10.66 20.41
CA ASP A 306 17.01 -11.03 19.78
C ASP A 306 17.40 -10.00 18.70
N THR A 307 16.42 -9.53 17.90
CA THR A 307 16.65 -8.52 16.85
C THR A 307 17.02 -7.16 17.44
N TYR A 308 16.39 -6.78 18.57
CA TYR A 308 16.71 -5.56 19.30
C TYR A 308 18.18 -5.57 19.76
N LEU A 309 18.61 -6.67 20.40
CA LEU A 309 20.00 -6.82 20.87
C LEU A 309 20.99 -6.83 19.70
N ALA A 310 20.71 -7.61 18.66
CA ALA A 310 21.58 -7.75 17.49
C ALA A 310 21.78 -6.43 16.71
N ASN A 311 20.81 -5.52 16.77
CA ASN A 311 20.86 -4.23 16.07
C ASN A 311 21.21 -3.06 16.99
N GLY A 312 21.95 -3.32 18.08
CA GLY A 312 22.48 -2.28 18.96
C GLY A 312 21.40 -1.61 19.81
N ASN A 313 20.46 -2.40 20.34
CA ASN A 313 19.37 -1.95 21.20
C ASN A 313 18.41 -0.95 20.53
N LYS A 314 18.26 -1.04 19.21
CA LYS A 314 17.28 -0.25 18.47
C LYS A 314 15.91 -0.91 18.57
N LYS A 315 14.91 -0.12 18.99
CA LYS A 315 13.50 -0.54 19.00
C LYS A 315 13.04 -0.98 17.62
N ILE A 316 12.15 -1.97 17.58
CA ILE A 316 11.69 -2.66 16.38
C ILE A 316 10.46 -1.97 15.79
N THR A 317 10.44 -1.84 14.46
CA THR A 317 9.22 -1.56 13.71
C THR A 317 8.60 -2.89 13.31
N LEU A 318 7.39 -3.15 13.78
CA LEU A 318 6.59 -4.25 13.28
C LEU A 318 5.98 -3.83 11.95
N MET A 319 5.99 -4.72 10.96
CA MET A 319 5.33 -4.54 9.68
C MET A 319 4.43 -5.74 9.45
N SER A 320 3.15 -5.55 9.21
CA SER A 320 2.25 -6.67 8.95
C SER A 320 1.33 -6.40 7.78
N HIS A 321 0.88 -7.45 7.10
CA HIS A 321 -0.02 -7.36 5.95
C HIS A 321 -1.29 -8.17 6.15
N SER A 322 -2.44 -7.63 5.75
CA SER A 322 -3.71 -8.38 5.69
C SER A 322 -4.06 -9.05 7.03
N LEU A 323 -4.27 -10.38 7.06
CA LEU A 323 -4.49 -11.18 8.27
C LEU A 323 -3.34 -11.07 9.30
N GLY A 324 -2.12 -10.73 8.89
CA GLY A 324 -1.01 -10.48 9.79
C GLY A 324 -1.26 -9.31 10.73
N CYS A 325 -2.11 -8.36 10.33
CA CYS A 325 -2.47 -7.20 11.14
C CYS A 325 -3.27 -7.56 12.41
N PRO A 326 -4.42 -8.28 12.35
CA PRO A 326 -5.10 -8.73 13.56
C PRO A 326 -4.25 -9.71 14.39
N TYR A 327 -3.38 -10.51 13.76
CA TYR A 327 -2.38 -11.32 14.49
C TYR A 327 -1.43 -10.46 15.33
N THR A 328 -0.90 -9.39 14.72
CA THR A 328 -0.01 -8.43 15.38
C THR A 328 -0.74 -7.67 16.50
N LEU A 329 -2.00 -7.32 16.29
CA LEU A 329 -2.85 -6.68 17.31
C LEU A 329 -2.97 -7.57 18.55
N VAL A 330 -3.42 -8.81 18.38
CA VAL A 330 -3.58 -9.76 19.50
C VAL A 330 -2.24 -10.03 20.20
N PHE A 331 -1.14 -10.13 19.45
CA PHE A 331 0.19 -10.24 20.03
C PHE A 331 0.52 -9.05 20.95
N LEU A 332 0.31 -7.82 20.48
CA LEU A 332 0.59 -6.59 21.22
C LEU A 332 -0.34 -6.43 22.44
N ASN A 333 -1.61 -6.82 22.35
CA ASN A 333 -2.52 -6.81 23.51
C ASN A 333 -2.10 -7.80 24.61
N LYS A 334 -1.36 -8.85 24.26
CA LYS A 334 -0.81 -9.83 25.22
C LYS A 334 0.52 -9.40 25.84
N GLN A 335 1.13 -8.29 25.39
CA GLN A 335 2.37 -7.77 25.98
C GLN A 335 2.08 -6.66 26.98
N THR A 336 2.93 -6.56 28.02
CA THR A 336 2.88 -5.43 28.96
C THR A 336 3.28 -4.13 28.26
N GLN A 337 2.81 -2.99 28.78
CA GLN A 337 3.19 -1.69 28.22
C GLN A 337 4.70 -1.45 28.33
N ASP A 338 5.32 -1.77 29.48
CA ASP A 338 6.78 -1.67 29.67
C ASP A 338 7.57 -2.44 28.61
N TRP A 339 7.09 -3.63 28.23
CA TRP A 339 7.74 -4.41 27.19
C TRP A 339 7.60 -3.72 25.83
N LYS A 340 6.40 -3.23 25.49
CA LYS A 340 6.18 -2.50 24.23
C LYS A 340 7.02 -1.22 24.18
N ASP A 341 7.05 -0.46 25.26
CA ASP A 341 7.84 0.77 25.36
C ASP A 341 9.33 0.50 25.25
N LYS A 342 9.82 -0.65 25.73
CA LYS A 342 11.22 -1.05 25.57
C LYS A 342 11.56 -1.50 24.15
N TYR A 343 10.72 -2.34 23.55
CA TYR A 343 11.11 -3.08 22.33
C TYR A 343 10.46 -2.59 21.05
N ILE A 344 9.31 -1.94 21.09
CA ILE A 344 8.53 -1.54 19.91
C ILE A 344 8.66 -0.04 19.68
N LEU A 345 9.09 0.34 18.48
CA LEU A 345 9.12 1.73 18.07
C LEU A 345 7.75 2.18 17.55
N GLN A 346 7.22 1.38 16.62
CA GLN A 346 6.00 1.66 15.88
C GLN A 346 5.54 0.39 15.16
N TRP A 347 4.33 0.43 14.63
CA TRP A 347 3.74 -0.62 13.82
C TRP A 347 3.23 -0.03 12.50
N ILE A 348 3.64 -0.64 11.38
CA ILE A 348 3.13 -0.36 10.04
C ILE A 348 2.18 -1.51 9.65
N ALA A 349 0.88 -1.22 9.58
CA ALA A 349 -0.15 -2.15 9.13
C ALA A 349 -0.49 -1.88 7.66
N LEU A 350 -0.22 -2.85 6.80
CA LEU A 350 -0.46 -2.81 5.35
C LEU A 350 -1.74 -3.57 5.03
N ALA A 351 -2.73 -2.91 4.42
CA ALA A 351 -4.00 -3.51 4.02
C ALA A 351 -4.67 -4.37 5.12
N GLY A 352 -4.68 -3.87 6.37
CA GLY A 352 -5.07 -4.67 7.54
C GLY A 352 -6.55 -5.04 7.61
N VAL A 353 -6.84 -6.31 7.91
CA VAL A 353 -8.21 -6.84 8.08
C VAL A 353 -8.69 -6.64 9.51
N PHE A 354 -8.94 -5.39 9.91
CA PHE A 354 -9.41 -5.06 11.26
C PHE A 354 -10.91 -5.26 11.45
N GLY A 355 -11.66 -5.10 10.36
CA GLY A 355 -13.12 -5.15 10.27
C GLY A 355 -13.73 -6.48 9.82
N GLY A 356 -12.88 -7.40 9.36
CA GLY A 356 -13.29 -8.50 8.49
C GLY A 356 -13.42 -8.08 7.02
N VAL A 357 -13.82 -9.02 6.16
CA VAL A 357 -14.02 -8.82 4.72
C VAL A 357 -15.32 -9.49 4.29
N ALA A 358 -16.09 -8.83 3.41
CA ALA A 358 -17.32 -9.42 2.90
C ALA A 358 -17.05 -10.73 2.13
N GLU A 359 -15.87 -10.90 1.52
CA GLU A 359 -15.47 -12.12 0.81
C GLU A 359 -15.59 -13.41 1.62
N MET A 360 -15.50 -13.34 2.95
CA MET A 360 -15.73 -14.52 3.78
C MET A 360 -17.13 -15.10 3.60
N ILE A 361 -18.13 -14.29 3.25
CA ILE A 361 -19.50 -14.77 3.00
C ILE A 361 -19.53 -15.66 1.75
N ASN A 362 -18.82 -15.30 0.68
CA ASN A 362 -18.69 -16.17 -0.49
C ASN A 362 -17.84 -17.41 -0.19
N LEU A 363 -16.71 -17.24 0.50
CA LEU A 363 -15.85 -18.36 0.92
C LEU A 363 -16.63 -19.42 1.70
N PHE A 364 -17.47 -19.01 2.66
CA PHE A 364 -18.29 -19.93 3.44
C PHE A 364 -19.53 -20.42 2.68
N SER A 365 -20.01 -19.74 1.62
CA SER A 365 -21.11 -20.20 0.76
C SER A 365 -20.58 -20.88 -0.50
N ALA A 366 -20.44 -20.20 -1.64
CA ALA A 366 -20.07 -20.80 -2.93
C ALA A 366 -18.57 -21.15 -3.09
N GLY A 367 -17.73 -20.79 -2.12
CA GLY A 367 -16.29 -20.99 -2.18
C GLY A 367 -15.56 -19.92 -2.98
N VAL A 368 -14.26 -19.79 -2.73
CA VAL A 368 -13.35 -18.87 -3.46
C VAL A 368 -12.04 -19.56 -3.80
N THR A 369 -11.43 -19.20 -4.93
CA THR A 369 -10.17 -19.79 -5.39
C THR A 369 -8.93 -18.96 -5.02
N LEU A 370 -9.11 -17.84 -4.29
CA LEU A 370 -8.02 -16.96 -3.83
C LEU A 370 -7.08 -16.53 -4.97
N GLY A 371 -7.65 -16.12 -6.11
CA GLY A 371 -6.91 -15.66 -7.29
C GLY A 371 -6.48 -16.76 -8.26
N ILE A 372 -6.68 -18.05 -7.92
CA ILE A 372 -6.43 -19.15 -8.84
C ILE A 372 -7.57 -19.20 -9.88
N PRO A 373 -7.28 -19.24 -11.19
CA PRO A 373 -8.32 -19.27 -12.21
C PRO A 373 -9.29 -20.45 -12.04
N HIS A 374 -10.59 -20.19 -12.17
CA HIS A 374 -11.65 -21.20 -11.97
C HIS A 374 -11.57 -22.40 -12.92
N PHE A 375 -10.90 -22.26 -14.07
CA PHE A 375 -10.66 -23.39 -14.98
C PHE A 375 -9.56 -24.35 -14.49
N LEU A 376 -8.77 -23.95 -13.48
CA LEU A 376 -7.77 -24.80 -12.82
C LEU A 376 -8.31 -25.42 -11.53
N VAL A 377 -9.09 -24.66 -10.75
CA VAL A 377 -9.60 -25.09 -9.45
C VAL A 377 -11.07 -24.69 -9.33
N ASP A 378 -11.94 -25.66 -9.04
CA ASP A 378 -13.32 -25.39 -8.67
C ASP A 378 -13.35 -24.83 -7.23
N PRO A 379 -14.00 -23.67 -6.98
CA PRO A 379 -14.17 -23.14 -5.63
C PRO A 379 -14.74 -24.15 -4.62
N ILE A 380 -15.60 -25.06 -5.06
CA ILE A 380 -16.25 -26.06 -4.21
C ILE A 380 -15.25 -27.09 -3.67
N ASP A 381 -14.22 -27.43 -4.46
CA ASP A 381 -13.21 -28.42 -4.08
C ASP A 381 -12.33 -27.95 -2.92
N VAL A 382 -12.08 -26.64 -2.83
CA VAL A 382 -11.24 -26.03 -1.78
C VAL A 382 -12.06 -25.47 -0.62
N ARG A 383 -13.34 -25.15 -0.85
CA ARG A 383 -14.26 -24.61 0.16
C ARG A 383 -14.27 -25.44 1.44
N GLY A 384 -14.34 -26.77 1.32
CA GLY A 384 -14.39 -27.68 2.46
C GLY A 384 -13.21 -27.47 3.42
N GLN A 385 -12.01 -27.31 2.89
CA GLN A 385 -10.81 -26.99 3.66
C GLN A 385 -10.86 -25.58 4.21
N GLN A 386 -11.17 -24.58 3.38
CA GLN A 386 -11.18 -23.16 3.77
C GLN A 386 -12.15 -22.89 4.92
N ARG A 387 -13.31 -23.58 4.94
CA ARG A 387 -14.30 -23.51 6.02
C ARG A 387 -13.76 -23.96 7.38
N THR A 388 -12.74 -24.81 7.41
CA THR A 388 -12.13 -25.31 8.66
C THR A 388 -11.12 -24.37 9.30
N SER A 389 -10.64 -23.36 8.57
CA SER A 389 -9.65 -22.40 9.08
C SER A 389 -10.29 -21.39 10.03
N THR A 390 -9.85 -21.34 11.29
CA THR A 390 -10.37 -20.38 12.28
C THR A 390 -9.98 -18.94 11.94
N SER A 391 -8.89 -18.73 11.18
CA SER A 391 -8.55 -17.41 10.62
C SER A 391 -9.61 -16.86 9.67
N ASN A 392 -10.24 -17.69 8.85
CA ASN A 392 -11.33 -17.26 7.96
C ASN A 392 -12.58 -16.89 8.77
N ALA A 393 -12.88 -17.64 9.83
CA ALA A 393 -13.96 -17.31 10.76
C ALA A 393 -13.69 -15.99 11.51
N LEU A 394 -12.43 -15.64 11.81
CA LEU A 394 -12.04 -14.37 12.40
C LEU A 394 -12.32 -13.21 11.44
N MET A 395 -11.99 -13.39 10.16
CA MET A 395 -12.13 -12.37 9.11
C MET A 395 -13.57 -12.15 8.63
N MET A 396 -14.57 -12.81 9.21
CA MET A 396 -15.97 -12.50 8.90
C MET A 396 -16.32 -11.07 9.32
N PRO A 397 -17.17 -10.36 8.54
CA PRO A 397 -17.55 -8.98 8.83
C PRO A 397 -18.06 -8.78 10.27
N SER A 398 -17.67 -7.67 10.88
CA SER A 398 -18.07 -7.35 12.25
C SER A 398 -19.30 -6.46 12.31
N PRO A 399 -20.21 -6.68 13.29
CA PRO A 399 -21.33 -5.77 13.55
C PRO A 399 -20.86 -4.37 13.99
N GLU A 400 -19.58 -4.18 14.32
CA GLU A 400 -19.04 -2.85 14.64
C GLU A 400 -18.85 -1.95 13.39
N LEU A 401 -18.79 -2.53 12.20
CA LEU A 401 -18.54 -1.81 10.94
C LEU A 401 -19.60 -2.08 9.85
N TRP A 402 -20.35 -3.16 9.95
CA TRP A 402 -21.50 -3.45 9.08
C TRP A 402 -22.79 -3.21 9.84
N GLY A 403 -23.72 -2.50 9.21
CA GLY A 403 -25.00 -2.17 9.82
C GLY A 403 -25.86 -3.41 10.03
N ALA A 404 -26.72 -3.38 11.06
CA ALA A 404 -27.61 -4.49 11.41
C ALA A 404 -28.58 -4.90 10.27
N GLY A 405 -28.93 -3.97 9.38
CA GLY A 405 -29.78 -4.22 8.20
C GLY A 405 -29.00 -4.33 6.88
N GLU A 406 -27.67 -4.30 6.92
CA GLU A 406 -26.85 -4.35 5.71
C GLU A 406 -26.78 -5.78 5.18
N VAL A 407 -27.14 -5.93 3.90
CA VAL A 407 -27.20 -7.24 3.23
C VAL A 407 -25.80 -7.72 2.90
N LEU A 408 -25.39 -8.83 3.52
CA LEU A 408 -24.16 -9.53 3.20
C LEU A 408 -24.38 -10.62 2.14
N ALA A 409 -25.50 -11.35 2.26
CA ALA A 409 -25.96 -12.26 1.22
C ALA A 409 -27.48 -12.25 1.13
N LYS A 410 -28.02 -12.51 -0.06
CA LYS A 410 -29.46 -12.60 -0.30
C LYS A 410 -29.78 -13.76 -1.22
N THR A 411 -30.77 -14.55 -0.84
CA THR A 411 -31.40 -15.61 -1.65
C THR A 411 -32.85 -15.21 -1.94
N PRO A 412 -33.61 -15.97 -2.73
CA PRO A 412 -35.04 -15.70 -2.90
C PRO A 412 -35.85 -15.79 -1.60
N ASP A 413 -35.40 -16.63 -0.66
CA ASP A 413 -36.13 -16.96 0.55
C ASP A 413 -35.61 -16.22 1.80
N ARG A 414 -34.38 -15.66 1.74
CA ARG A 414 -33.71 -15.11 2.92
C ARG A 414 -32.73 -13.97 2.62
N VAL A 415 -32.59 -13.08 3.59
CA VAL A 415 -31.53 -12.07 3.65
C VAL A 415 -30.63 -12.39 4.85
N TYR A 416 -29.32 -12.35 4.65
CA TYR A 416 -28.31 -12.55 5.69
C TYR A 416 -27.57 -11.24 5.94
N THR A 417 -27.51 -10.85 7.20
CA THR A 417 -26.76 -9.70 7.72
C THR A 417 -25.69 -10.18 8.71
N VAL A 418 -24.96 -9.25 9.32
CA VAL A 418 -24.03 -9.55 10.44
C VAL A 418 -24.70 -10.21 11.66
N ASN A 419 -26.02 -10.12 11.79
CA ASN A 419 -26.76 -10.72 12.90
C ASN A 419 -27.20 -12.16 12.62
N ASP A 420 -27.14 -12.61 11.36
CA ASP A 420 -27.73 -13.88 10.90
C ASP A 420 -26.67 -14.97 10.70
N TYR A 421 -25.50 -14.86 11.33
CA TYR A 421 -24.40 -15.81 11.10
C TYR A 421 -24.71 -17.23 11.55
N GLU A 422 -25.49 -17.42 12.62
CA GLU A 422 -25.85 -18.78 13.05
C GLU A 422 -26.70 -19.48 12.00
N GLU A 423 -27.68 -18.77 11.45
CA GLU A 423 -28.56 -19.31 10.43
C GLU A 423 -27.88 -19.41 9.08
N PHE A 424 -27.04 -18.44 8.70
CA PHE A 424 -26.18 -18.55 7.53
C PHE A 424 -25.35 -19.84 7.56
N PHE A 425 -24.69 -20.15 8.69
CA PHE A 425 -23.90 -21.38 8.80
C PHE A 425 -24.73 -22.66 8.73
N ARG A 426 -25.98 -22.64 9.23
CA ARG A 426 -26.90 -23.77 9.07
C ARG A 426 -27.32 -23.95 7.62
N ASP A 427 -27.68 -22.85 6.96
CA ASP A 427 -28.25 -22.85 5.61
C ASP A 427 -27.18 -23.20 4.55
N VAL A 428 -25.90 -22.86 4.76
CA VAL A 428 -24.79 -23.32 3.89
C VAL A 428 -24.34 -24.76 4.16
N GLY A 429 -25.00 -25.47 5.09
CA GLY A 429 -24.66 -26.83 5.48
C GLY A 429 -23.36 -26.96 6.28
N PHE A 430 -22.95 -25.92 7.02
CA PHE A 430 -21.72 -25.91 7.83
C PHE A 430 -21.95 -25.39 9.26
N PRO A 431 -22.74 -26.08 10.09
CA PRO A 431 -23.03 -25.64 11.46
C PRO A 431 -21.79 -25.56 12.38
N LEU A 432 -20.69 -26.23 12.02
CA LEU A 432 -19.42 -26.08 12.73
C LEU A 432 -18.91 -24.63 12.70
N GLY A 433 -19.21 -23.87 11.64
CA GLY A 433 -18.81 -22.46 11.52
C GLY A 433 -19.32 -21.59 12.66
N ILE A 434 -20.47 -21.94 13.27
CA ILE A 434 -21.00 -21.27 14.47
C ILE A 434 -20.01 -21.37 15.64
N LYS A 435 -19.47 -22.58 15.88
CA LYS A 435 -18.51 -22.83 16.96
C LYS A 435 -17.20 -22.09 16.66
N LEU A 436 -16.68 -22.21 15.43
CA LEU A 436 -15.45 -21.53 15.02
C LEU A 436 -15.55 -20.02 15.16
N ARG A 437 -16.67 -19.41 14.72
CA ARG A 437 -16.89 -17.96 14.87
C ARG A 437 -16.95 -17.55 16.34
N LYS A 438 -17.60 -18.33 17.21
CA LYS A 438 -17.64 -18.06 18.66
C LYS A 438 -16.26 -18.06 19.31
N MET A 439 -15.33 -18.89 18.84
CA MET A 439 -13.95 -18.94 19.36
C MET A 439 -13.17 -17.65 19.09
N VAL A 440 -13.44 -16.98 17.96
CA VAL A 440 -12.54 -15.93 17.44
C VAL A 440 -13.15 -14.54 17.38
N LYS A 441 -14.49 -14.42 17.43
CA LYS A 441 -15.20 -13.15 17.18
C LYS A 441 -14.83 -12.02 18.15
N ASP A 442 -14.41 -12.34 19.38
CA ASP A 442 -14.13 -11.34 20.43
C ASP A 442 -12.62 -11.05 20.58
N LEU A 443 -11.76 -11.64 19.74
CA LEU A 443 -10.29 -11.49 19.87
C LEU A 443 -9.77 -10.09 19.53
N ILE A 444 -10.50 -9.36 18.68
CA ILE A 444 -10.11 -8.03 18.20
C ILE A 444 -11.24 -6.99 18.33
N TYR A 445 -12.40 -7.40 18.88
CA TYR A 445 -13.59 -6.57 19.00
C TYR A 445 -14.06 -6.45 20.45
N PRO A 446 -14.59 -5.28 20.87
CA PRO A 446 -14.63 -4.02 20.12
C PRO A 446 -13.22 -3.44 19.85
N LEU A 447 -12.99 -2.87 18.67
CA LEU A 447 -11.65 -2.45 18.23
C LEU A 447 -11.02 -1.43 19.18
N ALA A 448 -11.78 -0.40 19.59
CA ALA A 448 -11.26 0.63 20.49
C ALA A 448 -10.74 0.03 21.82
N ALA A 449 -11.42 -0.99 22.37
CA ALA A 449 -11.01 -1.66 23.60
C ALA A 449 -9.71 -2.48 23.44
N HIS A 450 -9.32 -2.78 22.20
CA HIS A 450 -8.12 -3.53 21.86
C HIS A 450 -6.99 -2.64 21.32
N ALA A 451 -7.01 -1.33 21.58
CA ALA A 451 -5.96 -0.42 21.12
C ALA A 451 -4.54 -0.97 21.44
N PRO A 452 -3.60 -0.96 20.47
CA PRO A 452 -2.31 -1.64 20.65
C PRO A 452 -1.35 -0.88 21.58
N HIS A 453 -1.64 0.39 21.88
CA HIS A 453 -0.80 1.31 22.67
C HIS A 453 0.64 1.39 22.16
N VAL A 454 0.78 1.57 20.85
CA VAL A 454 2.04 1.85 20.14
C VAL A 454 1.71 2.79 18.98
N ARG A 455 2.72 3.55 18.50
CA ARG A 455 2.55 4.37 17.30
C ARG A 455 2.17 3.48 16.11
N LEU A 456 1.12 3.84 15.40
CA LEU A 456 0.53 3.02 14.34
C LEU A 456 0.41 3.81 13.03
N HIS A 457 0.83 3.18 11.94
CA HIS A 457 0.67 3.65 10.57
C HIS A 457 -0.15 2.62 9.79
N CYS A 458 -1.37 2.96 9.38
CA CYS A 458 -2.21 2.14 8.54
C CYS A 458 -2.15 2.61 7.09
N LEU A 459 -1.65 1.75 6.23
CA LEU A 459 -1.48 2.01 4.80
C LEU A 459 -2.38 1.03 4.03
N TYR A 460 -3.19 1.52 3.11
CA TYR A 460 -4.16 0.67 2.42
C TYR A 460 -4.54 1.22 1.05
N GLY A 461 -5.00 0.35 0.17
CA GLY A 461 -5.55 0.71 -1.13
C GLY A 461 -6.99 1.22 -1.05
N THR A 462 -7.38 2.08 -1.99
CA THR A 462 -8.78 2.53 -2.18
C THR A 462 -9.11 2.61 -3.66
N GLY A 463 -10.40 2.70 -4.00
CA GLY A 463 -10.85 2.89 -5.38
C GLY A 463 -10.84 1.61 -6.23
N VAL A 464 -10.62 0.44 -5.62
CA VAL A 464 -10.63 -0.85 -6.31
C VAL A 464 -11.97 -1.57 -6.03
N HIS A 465 -12.60 -2.09 -7.09
CA HIS A 465 -13.85 -2.82 -6.99
C HIS A 465 -13.72 -4.03 -6.04
N THR A 466 -14.36 -3.92 -4.88
CA THR A 466 -14.21 -4.89 -3.78
C THR A 466 -15.56 -5.54 -3.48
N PRO A 467 -15.67 -6.89 -3.47
CA PRO A 467 -16.92 -7.56 -3.13
C PRO A 467 -17.50 -7.07 -1.81
N ALA A 468 -18.79 -6.74 -1.78
CA ALA A 468 -19.48 -6.17 -0.62
C ALA A 468 -20.76 -6.93 -0.25
N SER A 469 -21.45 -7.53 -1.23
CA SER A 469 -22.66 -8.33 -1.02
C SER A 469 -22.82 -9.39 -2.12
N TYR A 470 -23.57 -10.46 -1.81
CA TYR A 470 -23.73 -11.62 -2.70
C TYR A 470 -25.21 -11.94 -2.94
N LEU A 471 -25.63 -11.97 -4.20
CA LEU A 471 -27.00 -12.27 -4.60
C LEU A 471 -27.05 -13.65 -5.26
N PHE A 472 -27.92 -14.51 -4.72
CA PHE A 472 -28.15 -15.85 -5.23
C PHE A 472 -29.55 -15.95 -5.80
N GLY A 473 -29.65 -16.47 -7.02
CA GLY A 473 -30.90 -16.86 -7.66
C GLY A 473 -31.49 -18.16 -7.10
N LYS A 474 -32.63 -18.56 -7.66
CA LYS A 474 -33.35 -19.77 -7.24
C LYS A 474 -32.52 -21.02 -7.53
N GLY A 475 -32.22 -21.79 -6.48
CA GLY A 475 -31.43 -23.03 -6.55
C GLY A 475 -29.93 -22.82 -6.76
N GLU A 476 -29.42 -21.60 -6.53
CA GLU A 476 -27.99 -21.28 -6.64
C GLU A 476 -27.26 -21.40 -5.31
N PHE A 477 -27.88 -20.94 -4.23
CA PHE A 477 -27.30 -21.01 -2.89
C PHE A 477 -27.30 -22.45 -2.34
N PRO A 478 -26.23 -22.94 -1.71
CA PRO A 478 -24.95 -22.26 -1.46
C PRO A 478 -23.82 -22.68 -2.42
N ASP A 479 -24.11 -23.38 -3.52
CA ASP A 479 -23.11 -24.14 -4.30
C ASP A 479 -22.77 -23.54 -5.67
N LYS A 480 -23.47 -22.50 -6.12
CA LYS A 480 -23.16 -21.77 -7.35
C LYS A 480 -22.61 -20.39 -7.03
N GLN A 481 -21.72 -19.89 -7.89
CA GLN A 481 -21.18 -18.55 -7.75
C GLN A 481 -22.29 -17.50 -7.84
N PRO A 482 -22.39 -16.58 -6.87
CA PRO A 482 -23.42 -15.53 -6.84
C PRO A 482 -23.11 -14.39 -7.81
N GLU A 483 -24.12 -13.56 -8.06
CA GLU A 483 -23.88 -12.20 -8.53
C GLU A 483 -23.25 -11.38 -7.38
N ILE A 484 -22.16 -10.67 -7.69
CA ILE A 484 -21.38 -9.92 -6.69
C ILE A 484 -21.71 -8.43 -6.84
N ILE A 485 -22.14 -7.82 -5.73
CA ILE A 485 -22.24 -6.36 -5.62
C ILE A 485 -20.94 -5.84 -5.05
N TYR A 486 -20.33 -4.91 -5.79
CA TYR A 486 -19.04 -4.32 -5.44
C TYR A 486 -19.20 -2.98 -4.72
N GLY A 487 -18.31 -2.73 -3.76
CA GLY A 487 -18.10 -1.45 -3.12
C GLY A 487 -16.64 -1.01 -3.21
N ASP A 488 -16.29 0.03 -2.44
CA ASP A 488 -14.93 0.57 -2.34
C ASP A 488 -14.04 -0.26 -1.40
N GLY A 489 -12.76 -0.36 -1.74
CA GLY A 489 -11.72 -1.09 -1.02
C GLY A 489 -10.47 -1.26 -1.89
N ASP A 490 -9.70 -2.30 -1.59
CA ASP A 490 -8.45 -2.66 -2.29
C ASP A 490 -8.60 -3.89 -3.21
N GLY A 491 -9.83 -4.30 -3.51
CA GLY A 491 -10.15 -5.49 -4.30
C GLY A 491 -10.44 -6.74 -3.46
N THR A 492 -10.01 -6.75 -2.19
CA THR A 492 -10.24 -7.85 -1.24
C THR A 492 -10.92 -7.35 0.03
N VAL A 493 -10.34 -6.33 0.67
CA VAL A 493 -10.79 -5.79 1.95
C VAL A 493 -11.60 -4.52 1.69
N ASN A 494 -12.83 -4.51 2.20
CA ASN A 494 -13.70 -3.33 2.10
C ASN A 494 -13.05 -2.14 2.82
N ARG A 495 -13.13 -0.94 2.22
CA ARG A 495 -12.52 0.29 2.75
C ARG A 495 -12.80 0.55 4.22
N ARG A 496 -14.03 0.29 4.67
CA ARG A 496 -14.42 0.45 6.09
C ARG A 496 -13.59 -0.38 7.05
N SER A 497 -13.15 -1.58 6.63
CA SER A 497 -12.29 -2.47 7.41
C SER A 497 -10.84 -2.01 7.38
N LEU A 498 -10.36 -1.55 6.22
CA LEU A 498 -9.03 -0.94 6.04
C LEU A 498 -8.83 0.31 6.91
N GLU A 499 -9.85 1.15 7.02
CA GLU A 499 -9.85 2.38 7.81
C GLU A 499 -10.09 2.14 9.31
N ALA A 500 -10.50 0.93 9.71
CA ALA A 500 -11.00 0.67 11.06
C ALA A 500 -9.94 0.82 12.15
N CYS A 501 -8.65 0.69 11.81
CA CYS A 501 -7.57 0.94 12.76
C CYS A 501 -7.56 2.39 13.29
N GLY A 502 -8.19 3.34 12.58
CA GLY A 502 -8.37 4.71 13.06
C GLY A 502 -9.14 4.79 14.38
N LYS A 503 -10.00 3.79 14.67
CA LYS A 503 -10.71 3.69 15.94
C LYS A 503 -9.79 3.50 17.15
N PHE A 504 -8.58 2.96 16.98
CA PHE A 504 -7.65 2.80 18.09
C PHE A 504 -7.21 4.14 18.69
N SER A 505 -7.26 5.24 17.93
CA SER A 505 -6.96 6.59 18.44
C SER A 505 -7.86 7.03 19.59
N GLN A 506 -9.02 6.39 19.76
CA GLN A 506 -9.98 6.70 20.83
C GLN A 506 -9.51 6.24 22.22
N GLN A 507 -8.60 5.28 22.30
CA GLN A 507 -8.22 4.60 23.55
C GLN A 507 -6.70 4.45 23.71
N GLN A 508 -5.89 5.24 23.00
CA GLN A 508 -4.44 5.27 23.20
C GLN A 508 -3.84 6.67 23.06
N ASN A 509 -2.69 6.88 23.70
CA ASN A 509 -1.94 8.14 23.66
C ASN A 509 -0.92 8.21 22.50
N TYR A 510 -0.81 7.16 21.68
CA TYR A 510 0.12 7.10 20.56
C TYR A 510 -0.59 7.45 19.25
N ASP A 511 0.13 8.13 18.35
CA ASP A 511 -0.41 8.55 17.06
C ASP A 511 -0.88 7.35 16.22
N VAL A 512 -2.05 7.51 15.59
CA VAL A 512 -2.57 6.61 14.56
C VAL A 512 -2.68 7.39 13.26
N THR A 513 -1.86 7.03 12.27
CA THR A 513 -1.87 7.68 10.96
C THR A 513 -2.50 6.76 9.92
N LEU A 514 -3.47 7.28 9.15
CA LEU A 514 -4.09 6.57 8.03
C LEU A 514 -3.57 7.14 6.70
N LYS A 515 -3.23 6.25 5.77
CA LYS A 515 -2.78 6.57 4.41
C LYS A 515 -3.47 5.65 3.41
N GLY A 516 -4.46 6.21 2.71
CA GLY A 516 -5.08 5.58 1.54
C GLY A 516 -4.29 5.88 0.27
N TYR A 517 -4.14 4.87 -0.59
CA TYR A 517 -3.50 4.97 -1.90
C TYR A 517 -4.51 4.60 -2.98
N ASP A 518 -4.83 5.56 -3.83
CA ASP A 518 -5.85 5.40 -4.86
C ASP A 518 -5.43 4.39 -5.93
N SER A 519 -6.37 3.54 -6.36
CA SER A 519 -6.17 2.49 -7.36
C SER A 519 -5.09 1.45 -7.02
N VAL A 520 -4.71 1.32 -5.75
CA VAL A 520 -3.78 0.28 -5.28
C VAL A 520 -4.60 -0.92 -4.79
N ASN A 521 -4.32 -2.10 -5.32
CA ASN A 521 -4.99 -3.33 -4.87
C ASN A 521 -4.35 -3.93 -3.61
N HIS A 522 -4.96 -4.97 -3.06
CA HIS A 522 -4.64 -5.56 -1.76
C HIS A 522 -3.14 -5.87 -1.60
N GLU A 523 -2.56 -6.65 -2.53
CA GLU A 523 -1.14 -6.98 -2.51
C GLU A 523 -0.25 -5.87 -3.07
N GLY A 524 -0.79 -5.01 -3.94
CA GLY A 524 -0.05 -3.94 -4.62
C GLY A 524 0.55 -2.92 -3.66
N VAL A 525 -0.03 -2.75 -2.46
CA VAL A 525 0.53 -1.88 -1.41
C VAL A 525 1.95 -2.29 -0.98
N LEU A 526 2.34 -3.55 -1.19
CA LEU A 526 3.68 -4.06 -0.87
C LEU A 526 4.76 -3.56 -1.84
N GLY A 527 4.37 -3.08 -3.02
CA GLY A 527 5.28 -2.57 -4.06
C GLY A 527 4.96 -1.16 -4.56
N ASP A 528 3.87 -0.53 -4.08
CA ASP A 528 3.47 0.80 -4.51
C ASP A 528 4.53 1.86 -4.16
N THR A 529 4.86 2.72 -5.12
CA THR A 529 5.95 3.70 -4.95
C THR A 529 5.63 4.74 -3.87
N ASN A 530 4.37 5.16 -3.76
CA ASN A 530 3.98 6.16 -2.76
C ASN A 530 3.96 5.56 -1.35
N ALA A 531 3.47 4.33 -1.22
CA ALA A 531 3.55 3.54 0.01
C ALA A 531 5.01 3.35 0.44
N LEU A 532 5.89 2.91 -0.47
CA LEU A 532 7.31 2.71 -0.19
C LEU A 532 8.00 4.03 0.21
N ASN A 533 7.68 5.14 -0.44
CA ASN A 533 8.21 6.46 -0.07
C ASN A 533 7.78 6.89 1.34
N TYR A 534 6.51 6.65 1.70
CA TYR A 534 6.02 6.90 3.06
C TYR A 534 6.76 6.01 4.08
N ILE A 535 6.85 4.70 3.80
CA ILE A 535 7.53 3.73 4.66
C ILE A 535 8.99 4.13 4.88
N LYS A 536 9.70 4.51 3.81
CA LYS A 536 11.08 5.00 3.92
C LYS A 536 11.17 6.22 4.84
N GLY A 537 10.24 7.17 4.72
CA GLY A 537 10.17 8.35 5.57
C GLY A 537 9.95 8.06 7.06
N VAL A 538 9.27 6.96 7.41
CA VAL A 538 9.07 6.57 8.82
C VAL A 538 10.21 5.70 9.38
N LEU A 539 11.03 5.09 8.52
CA LEU A 539 12.15 4.22 8.91
C LEU A 539 13.51 4.95 9.03
N PHE A 540 13.65 6.13 8.41
CA PHE A 540 14.85 6.97 8.36
C PHE A 540 14.59 8.35 8.94
#